data_AF-A0A966FZ20-F1
#
_entry.id   AF-A0A966FZ20-F1
#
_cell.length_a   1.000
_cell.length_b   1.000
_cell.length_c   1.000
_cell.angle_alpha   90.00
_cell.angle_beta   90.00
_cell.angle_gamma   90.00
#
_symmetry.space_group_name_H-M   'P 1'
#
loop_
_entity.id
_entity.type
_entity.pdbx_description
1 polymer ?
#
loop_
_entity_poly.entity_id
_entity_poly.type
_entity_poly.pdbx_seq_one_letter_code
_entity_poly.pdbx_strand_id
1 'polypeptide(L)'
;MMYLLDTDTLTHLHAGNTNVINRLESLQDKEVAIAIVTKIEILRGRIDYLLKAFSGSDLLKAQKLFCRSEFLLNQLPVILIDGDAANQFDRLRSVSEIRKIGRADLLIASIALANQARLVTRNLRHFRQIPHLSLENWVD
;
A
#
# COMPACT_ATOMS: atom_id res chain seq x y z
N MET A 1 13.72 10.38 5.20
CA MET A 1 12.85 9.33 5.78
C MET A 1 11.75 9.05 4.77
N MET A 2 11.65 7.82 4.28
CA MET A 2 10.64 7.40 3.30
C MET A 2 9.29 7.12 3.97
N TYR A 3 8.20 7.46 3.28
CA TYR A 3 6.84 7.10 3.66
C TYR A 3 6.32 6.04 2.70
N LEU A 4 5.89 4.90 3.24
CA LEU A 4 5.31 3.81 2.47
C LEU A 4 3.79 3.86 2.63
N LEU A 5 3.06 4.14 1.55
CA LEU A 5 1.60 4.22 1.60
C LEU A 5 1.00 2.83 1.42
N ASP A 6 0.05 2.51 2.29
CA ASP A 6 -0.79 1.32 2.19
C ASP A 6 -1.94 1.50 1.17
N THR A 7 -2.55 0.40 0.77
CA THR A 7 -3.65 0.31 -0.21
C THR A 7 -4.83 1.24 0.16
N ASP A 8 -5.20 1.29 1.43
CA ASP A 8 -6.29 2.15 1.91
C ASP A 8 -5.96 3.64 1.77
N THR A 9 -4.72 4.04 2.08
CA THR A 9 -4.29 5.44 1.96
C THR A 9 -4.30 5.91 0.51
N LEU A 10 -3.87 5.07 -0.43
CA LEU A 10 -3.97 5.37 -1.87
C LEU A 10 -5.42 5.47 -2.35
N THR A 11 -6.31 4.64 -1.81
CA THR A 11 -7.74 4.71 -2.12
C THR A 11 -8.32 6.05 -1.68
N HIS A 12 -7.99 6.52 -0.47
CA HIS A 12 -8.39 7.84 0.01
C HIS A 12 -7.76 8.99 -0.76
N LEU A 13 -6.49 8.89 -1.16
CA LEU A 13 -5.84 9.86 -2.03
C LEU A 13 -6.59 10.00 -3.36
N HIS A 14 -6.92 8.88 -4.01
CA HIS A 14 -7.67 8.88 -5.28
C HIS A 14 -9.10 9.38 -5.13
N ALA A 15 -9.69 9.27 -3.95
CA ALA A 15 -10.99 9.83 -3.61
C ALA A 15 -10.94 11.33 -3.27
N GLY A 16 -9.76 11.95 -3.28
CA GLY A 16 -9.60 13.37 -2.99
C GLY A 16 -9.65 13.73 -1.51
N ASN A 17 -9.27 12.81 -0.62
CA ASN A 17 -9.22 13.10 0.81
C ASN A 17 -8.21 14.22 1.10
N THR A 18 -8.71 15.36 1.59
CA THR A 18 -7.93 16.58 1.82
C THR A 18 -6.84 16.39 2.87
N ASN A 19 -7.05 15.55 3.89
CA ASN A 19 -6.03 15.28 4.91
C ASN A 19 -4.81 14.60 4.29
N VAL A 20 -5.05 13.60 3.44
CA VAL A 20 -3.98 12.88 2.73
C VAL A 20 -3.25 13.81 1.76
N ILE A 21 -3.99 14.65 1.02
CA ILE A 21 -3.41 15.62 0.09
C ILE A 21 -2.54 16.64 0.84
N ASN A 22 -3.07 17.28 1.88
CA ASN A 22 -2.33 18.26 2.68
C ASN A 22 -1.07 17.64 3.31
N ARG A 23 -1.16 16.39 3.76
CA ARG A 23 0.01 15.66 4.26
C ARG A 23 1.05 15.47 3.17
N LEU A 24 0.68 15.01 1.98
CA LEU A 24 1.60 14.88 0.85
C LEU A 24 2.26 16.20 0.47
N GLU A 25 1.49 17.29 0.38
CA GLU A 25 1.99 18.62 0.04
C GLU A 25 2.96 19.18 1.10
N SER A 26 2.78 18.84 2.37
CA SER A 26 3.68 19.25 3.45
C SER A 26 5.05 18.55 3.46
N LEU A 27 5.25 17.52 2.64
CA LEU A 27 6.46 16.71 2.61
C LEU A 27 7.41 17.20 1.51
N GLN A 28 7.99 18.39 1.67
CA GLN A 28 8.81 19.05 0.65
C GLN A 28 10.01 18.22 0.15
N ASP A 29 10.64 17.40 1.00
CA ASP A 29 11.87 16.64 0.66
C ASP A 29 11.78 15.14 0.99
N LYS A 30 10.58 14.60 1.22
CA LYS A 30 10.45 13.20 1.66
C LYS A 30 9.93 12.32 0.53
N GLU A 31 10.59 11.19 0.35
CA GLU A 31 10.19 10.19 -0.63
C GLU A 31 8.91 9.49 -0.16
N VAL A 32 7.88 9.55 -1.01
CA VAL A 32 6.62 8.82 -0.82
C VAL A 32 6.59 7.70 -1.83
N ALA A 33 6.44 6.47 -1.35
CA ALA A 33 6.50 5.26 -2.16
C ALA A 33 5.38 4.30 -1.79
N ILE A 34 5.22 3.24 -2.57
CA ILE A 34 4.28 2.15 -2.30
C ILE A 34 5.01 0.82 -2.33
N ALA A 35 4.52 -0.16 -1.58
CA ALA A 35 5.02 -1.52 -1.70
C ALA A 35 4.55 -2.15 -3.02
N ILE A 36 5.37 -3.03 -3.61
CA ILE A 36 4.95 -3.84 -4.76
C ILE A 36 3.67 -4.63 -4.47
N VAL A 37 3.48 -5.06 -3.23
CA VAL A 37 2.27 -5.77 -2.77
C VAL A 37 1.03 -4.90 -2.92
N THR A 38 1.08 -3.64 -2.48
CA THR A 38 0.00 -2.66 -2.64
C THR A 38 -0.35 -2.45 -4.12
N LYS A 39 0.65 -2.33 -4.99
CA LYS A 39 0.44 -2.24 -6.45
C LYS A 39 -0.28 -3.47 -7.00
N ILE A 40 0.16 -4.67 -6.60
CA ILE A 40 -0.45 -5.94 -7.02
C ILE A 40 -1.91 -6.02 -6.56
N GLU A 41 -2.22 -5.66 -5.32
CA GLU A 41 -3.58 -5.74 -4.78
C GLU A 41 -4.56 -4.84 -5.55
N ILE A 42 -4.16 -3.60 -5.81
CA ILE A 42 -4.99 -2.65 -6.54
C ILE A 42 -5.21 -3.14 -7.98
N LEU A 43 -4.13 -3.52 -8.69
CA LEU A 43 -4.24 -3.98 -10.08
C LEU A 43 -5.05 -5.27 -10.18
N ARG A 44 -4.87 -6.23 -9.26
CA ARG A 44 -5.68 -7.45 -9.20
C ARG A 44 -7.16 -7.11 -9.07
N GLY A 45 -7.53 -6.21 -8.15
CA GLY A 45 -8.93 -5.79 -8.00
C GLY A 45 -9.51 -5.14 -9.27
N ARG A 46 -8.70 -4.37 -10.02
CA ARG A 46 -9.11 -3.77 -11.30
C ARG A 46 -9.25 -4.81 -12.41
N ILE A 47 -8.33 -5.78 -12.48
CA ILE A 47 -8.39 -6.90 -13.44
C ILE A 47 -9.64 -7.73 -13.17
N ASP A 48 -9.89 -8.12 -11.91
CA ASP A 48 -11.06 -8.89 -11.54
C ASP A 48 -12.36 -8.15 -11.87
N TYR A 49 -12.40 -6.84 -11.66
CA TYR A 49 -13.55 -6.01 -12.03
C TYR A 49 -13.77 -5.95 -13.54
N LEU A 50 -12.69 -5.86 -14.32
CA LEU A 50 -12.74 -5.87 -15.79
C LEU A 50 -13.24 -7.20 -16.35
N LEU A 51 -12.73 -8.32 -15.83
CA LEU A 51 -13.10 -9.66 -16.29
C LEU A 51 -14.54 -10.06 -15.91
N LYS A 52 -15.11 -9.43 -14.89
CA LYS A 52 -16.50 -9.65 -14.44
C LYS A 52 -17.52 -8.70 -15.08
N ALA A 53 -17.11 -7.82 -15.99
CA ALA A 53 -18.03 -6.87 -16.63
C ALA A 53 -19.10 -7.60 -17.46
N PHE A 54 -20.39 -7.27 -17.24
CA PHE A 54 -21.52 -7.98 -17.86
C PHE A 54 -22.15 -7.23 -19.05
N SER A 55 -21.77 -5.97 -19.27
CA SER A 55 -22.28 -5.14 -20.36
C SER A 55 -21.15 -4.33 -21.02
N GLY A 56 -21.40 -3.83 -22.23
CA GLY A 56 -20.43 -2.95 -22.92
C GLY A 56 -20.13 -1.67 -22.12
N SER A 57 -21.14 -1.09 -21.45
CA SER A 57 -20.94 0.05 -20.55
C SER A 57 -20.07 -0.30 -19.33
N ASP A 58 -20.25 -1.49 -18.74
CA ASP A 58 -19.43 -1.95 -17.63
C ASP A 58 -17.99 -2.18 -18.07
N LEU A 59 -17.79 -2.75 -19.27
CA LEU A 59 -16.47 -3.00 -19.83
C LEU A 59 -15.71 -1.67 -20.05
N LEU A 60 -16.35 -0.67 -20.66
CA LEU A 60 -15.75 0.66 -20.85
C LEU A 60 -15.41 1.33 -19.51
N LYS A 61 -16.30 1.21 -18.51
CA LYS A 61 -16.07 1.76 -17.18
C LYS A 61 -14.90 1.06 -16.48
N ALA A 62 -14.87 -0.27 -16.51
CA ALA A 62 -13.82 -1.06 -15.89
C ALA A 62 -12.46 -0.81 -16.55
N GLN A 63 -12.40 -0.71 -17.88
CA GLN A 63 -11.17 -0.35 -18.61
C GLN A 63 -10.65 1.01 -18.18
N LYS A 64 -11.52 2.03 -18.12
CA LYS A 64 -11.13 3.38 -17.64
C LYS A 64 -10.57 3.35 -16.22
N LEU A 65 -11.19 2.58 -15.32
CA LEU A 65 -10.73 2.44 -13.94
C LEU A 65 -9.38 1.72 -13.85
N PHE A 66 -9.16 0.68 -14.65
CA PHE A 66 -7.87 -0.02 -14.73
C PHE A 66 -6.77 0.94 -15.20
N CYS A 67 -6.94 1.57 -16.37
CA CYS A 67 -5.95 2.49 -16.94
C CYS A 67 -5.65 3.66 -15.99
N ARG A 68 -6.67 4.21 -15.33
CA ARG A 68 -6.47 5.28 -14.34
C ARG A 68 -5.66 4.81 -13.14
N SER A 69 -5.98 3.64 -12.58
CA SER A 69 -5.22 3.10 -11.45
C SER A 69 -3.78 2.77 -11.83
N GLU A 70 -3.55 2.17 -12.99
CA GLU A 70 -2.20 1.89 -13.49
C GLU A 70 -1.38 3.18 -13.68
N PHE A 71 -1.98 4.19 -14.33
CA PHE A 71 -1.33 5.49 -14.53
C PHE A 71 -0.92 6.14 -13.21
N LEU A 72 -1.83 6.20 -12.22
CA LEU A 72 -1.55 6.81 -10.92
C LEU A 72 -0.51 6.02 -10.12
N LEU A 73 -0.56 4.68 -10.13
CA LEU A 73 0.42 3.85 -9.45
C LEU A 73 1.81 3.96 -10.07
N ASN A 74 1.92 4.30 -11.36
CA ASN A 74 3.20 4.54 -12.03
C ASN A 74 3.81 5.91 -11.73
N GLN A 75 3.09 6.82 -11.05
CA GLN A 75 3.63 8.09 -10.59
C GLN A 75 4.40 7.99 -9.27
N LEU A 76 4.27 6.85 -8.56
CA LEU A 76 4.91 6.63 -7.27
C LEU A 76 6.06 5.63 -7.42
N PRO A 77 7.21 5.85 -6.75
CA PRO A 77 8.22 4.82 -6.56
C PRO A 77 7.59 3.54 -5.97
N VAL A 78 7.96 2.40 -6.54
CA VAL A 78 7.49 1.09 -6.07
C VAL A 78 8.65 0.36 -5.43
N ILE A 79 8.56 0.13 -4.12
CA ILE A 79 9.56 -0.63 -3.38
C ILE A 79 9.29 -2.12 -3.57
N LEU A 80 10.29 -2.81 -4.12
CA LEU A 80 10.23 -4.24 -4.40
C LEU A 80 10.57 -5.07 -3.16
N ILE A 81 10.39 -6.38 -3.26
CA ILE A 81 10.87 -7.33 -2.25
C ILE A 81 12.32 -7.68 -2.62
N ASP A 82 13.25 -7.28 -1.77
CA ASP A 82 14.66 -7.64 -1.84
C ASP A 82 15.03 -8.67 -0.75
N GLY A 83 16.33 -8.96 -0.62
CA GLY A 83 16.82 -9.91 0.39
C GLY A 83 16.53 -9.47 1.82
N ASP A 84 16.62 -8.17 2.12
CA ASP A 84 16.38 -7.65 3.46
C ASP A 84 14.89 -7.71 3.82
N ALA A 85 14.00 -7.38 2.89
CA ALA A 85 12.56 -7.55 3.06
C ALA A 85 12.18 -9.04 3.24
N ALA A 86 12.82 -9.96 2.51
CA ALA A 86 12.61 -11.40 2.69
C ALA A 86 13.04 -11.87 4.09
N ASN A 87 14.20 -11.41 4.57
CA ASN A 87 14.68 -11.72 5.93
C ASN A 87 13.73 -11.19 7.01
N GLN A 88 13.20 -9.97 6.84
CA GLN A 88 12.18 -9.43 7.75
C GLN A 88 10.90 -10.27 7.72
N PHE A 89 10.46 -10.73 6.54
CA PHE A 89 9.28 -11.58 6.41
C PHE A 89 9.43 -12.89 7.19
N ASP A 90 10.56 -13.58 7.04
CA ASP A 90 10.82 -14.83 7.75
C ASP A 90 10.88 -14.62 9.27
N ARG A 91 11.56 -13.55 9.71
CA ARG A 91 11.59 -13.13 11.12
C ARG A 91 10.17 -12.91 11.65
N LEU A 92 9.37 -12.08 10.98
CA LEU A 92 8.02 -11.74 11.44
C LEU A 92 7.09 -12.98 11.47
N ARG A 93 7.19 -13.87 10.47
CA ARG A 93 6.36 -15.09 10.40
C ARG A 93 6.71 -16.13 11.47
N SER A 94 7.93 -16.10 12.00
CA SER A 94 8.38 -16.95 13.11
C SER A 94 7.72 -16.58 14.45
N VAL A 95 7.25 -15.33 14.60
CA VAL A 95 6.60 -14.84 15.83
C VAL A 95 5.11 -15.22 15.81
N SER A 96 4.67 -15.98 16.82
CA SER A 96 3.32 -16.56 16.89
C SER A 96 2.19 -15.53 16.84
N GLU A 97 2.38 -14.40 17.51
CA GLU A 97 1.42 -13.31 17.63
C GLU A 97 1.27 -12.59 16.28
N ILE A 98 2.38 -12.39 15.58
CA ILE A 98 2.46 -11.69 14.30
C ILE A 98 1.96 -12.57 13.14
N ARG A 99 2.03 -13.91 13.28
CA ARG A 99 1.51 -14.85 12.27
C ARG A 99 0.01 -14.70 12.00
N LYS A 100 -0.75 -14.10 12.92
CA LYS A 100 -2.18 -13.83 12.74
C LYS A 100 -2.47 -12.61 11.86
N ILE A 101 -1.45 -11.80 11.57
CA ILE A 101 -1.57 -10.67 10.64
C ILE A 101 -1.78 -11.22 9.21
N GLY A 102 -2.60 -10.51 8.43
CA GLY A 102 -2.84 -10.87 7.04
C GLY A 102 -1.54 -10.96 6.24
N ARG A 103 -1.49 -11.87 5.25
CA ARG A 103 -0.26 -12.08 4.46
C ARG A 103 0.21 -10.81 3.73
N ALA A 104 -0.72 -10.01 3.22
CA ALA A 104 -0.41 -8.75 2.55
C ALA A 104 0.21 -7.74 3.53
N ASP A 105 -0.46 -7.48 4.65
CA ASP A 105 0.04 -6.65 5.75
C ASP A 105 1.44 -7.09 6.21
N LEU A 106 1.67 -8.40 6.35
CA LEU A 106 2.97 -8.94 6.74
C LEU A 106 4.07 -8.60 5.72
N LEU A 107 3.78 -8.73 4.42
CA LEU A 107 4.73 -8.37 3.36
C LEU A 107 4.99 -6.86 3.31
N ILE A 108 3.95 -6.04 3.44
CA ILE A 108 4.07 -4.58 3.47
C ILE A 108 4.94 -4.15 4.67
N ALA A 109 4.68 -4.71 5.85
CA ALA A 109 5.46 -4.44 7.04
C ALA A 109 6.93 -4.89 6.91
N SER A 110 7.16 -6.01 6.23
CA SER A 110 8.52 -6.51 5.98
C SER A 110 9.32 -5.55 5.09
N ILE A 111 8.69 -5.04 4.02
CA ILE A 111 9.29 -4.02 3.14
C ILE A 111 9.54 -2.72 3.92
N ALA A 112 8.57 -2.28 4.73
CA ALA A 112 8.71 -1.06 5.52
C ALA A 112 9.87 -1.16 6.53
N LEU A 113 10.01 -2.28 7.24
CA LEU A 113 11.11 -2.52 8.18
C LEU A 113 12.47 -2.55 7.49
N ALA A 114 12.58 -3.27 6.37
CA ALA A 114 13.82 -3.36 5.61
C ALA A 114 14.32 -1.99 5.13
N ASN A 115 13.40 -1.12 4.72
CA ASN A 115 13.71 0.22 4.22
C ASN A 115 13.70 1.31 5.31
N GLN A 116 13.52 0.94 6.59
CA GLN A 116 13.32 1.89 7.71
C GLN A 116 12.25 2.95 7.39
N ALA A 117 11.24 2.55 6.61
CA ALA A 117 10.20 3.44 6.14
C ALA A 117 9.10 3.59 7.19
N ARG A 118 8.46 4.75 7.18
CA ARG A 118 7.24 4.97 7.97
C ARG A 118 6.04 4.50 7.16
N LEU A 119 5.36 3.47 7.66
CA LEU A 119 4.14 2.95 7.03
C LEU A 119 2.96 3.86 7.36
N VAL A 120 2.33 4.40 6.32
CA VAL A 120 1.12 5.19 6.40
C VAL A 120 -0.08 4.27 6.16
N THR A 121 -0.91 4.08 7.18
CA THR A 121 -2.07 3.21 7.11
C THR A 121 -3.16 3.67 8.06
N ARG A 122 -4.42 3.48 7.66
CA ARG A 122 -5.58 3.68 8.54
C ARG A 122 -5.70 2.53 9.56
N ASN A 123 -5.18 1.35 9.23
CA ASN A 123 -5.33 0.12 10.02
C ASN A 123 -4.27 -0.04 11.12
N LEU A 124 -4.00 1.04 11.87
CA LEU A 124 -2.93 1.07 12.89
C LEU A 124 -2.98 -0.12 13.86
N ARG A 125 -4.17 -0.60 14.21
CA ARG A 125 -4.36 -1.73 15.13
C ARG A 125 -3.69 -3.03 14.65
N HIS A 126 -3.69 -3.29 13.34
CA HIS A 126 -3.08 -4.49 12.79
C HIS A 126 -1.55 -4.41 12.89
N PHE A 127 -0.99 -3.27 12.50
CA PHE A 127 0.45 -3.09 12.40
C PHE A 127 1.14 -2.77 13.73
N ARG A 128 0.42 -2.25 14.75
CA ARG A 128 0.99 -1.98 16.09
C ARG A 128 1.56 -3.21 16.79
N GLN A 129 1.20 -4.41 16.36
CA GLN A 129 1.73 -5.67 16.88
C GLN A 129 3.15 -5.95 16.37
N ILE A 130 3.62 -5.23 15.36
CA ILE A 130 4.92 -5.43 14.72
C ILE A 130 5.96 -4.54 15.41
N PRO A 131 6.96 -5.12 16.10
CA PRO A 131 7.98 -4.35 16.78
C PRO A 131 8.79 -3.49 15.81
N HIS A 132 9.15 -2.29 16.25
CA HIS A 132 9.99 -1.32 15.53
C HIS A 132 9.41 -0.75 14.21
N LEU A 133 8.18 -1.12 13.85
CA LEU A 133 7.51 -0.55 12.69
C LEU A 133 7.02 0.87 13.01
N SER A 134 7.50 1.87 12.25
CA SER A 134 7.03 3.25 12.39
C SER A 134 5.69 3.41 11.65
N LEU A 135 4.68 3.93 12.35
CA LEU A 135 3.31 4.03 11.84
C LEU A 135 2.80 5.45 11.88
N GLU A 136 1.98 5.82 10.89
CA GLU A 136 1.26 7.09 10.84
C GLU A 136 -0.10 6.91 10.18
N ASN A 137 -1.09 7.69 10.59
CA ASN A 137 -2.39 7.76 9.94
C ASN A 137 -2.57 9.17 9.38
N TRP A 138 -2.90 9.26 8.10
CA TRP A 138 -3.15 10.52 7.38
C TRP A 138 -4.61 10.71 6.98
N VAL A 139 -5.44 9.68 7.17
CA VAL A 139 -6.82 9.68 6.67
C VAL A 139 -7.77 10.32 7.67
N ASP A 140 -7.58 10.01 8.95
CA ASP A 140 -8.41 10.47 10.07
C ASP A 140 -7.97 11.82 10.63
#